data_AF-A0A8T7LG14-F1
#
_entry.id   AF-A0A8T7LG14-F1
#
_cell.length_a   1.000
_cell.length_b   1.000
_cell.length_c   1.000
_cell.angle_alpha   90.00
_cell.angle_beta   90.00
_cell.angle_gamma   90.00
#
_symmetry.space_group_name_H-M   'P 1'
#
loop_
_entity.id
_entity.type
_entity.pdbx_description
1 polymer ?
#
loop_
_entity_poly.entity_id
_entity_poly.type
_entity_poly.pdbx_seq_one_letter_code
_entity_poly.pdbx_strand_id
1 'polypeptide(L)'
;MKKVSNSRHSAQRVLPLLVIGACVLSCMALALTVTFLRPRSFTTFSDAIGYVLQQRGIPYERVFLDRTWPDTVNDISYGADLLITLPGGKDATGRLDCRGWKTDCFFTVRAFAIYREPLPELSQQRRLPWVEWLERTVATFSVAR
;
A
#
# COMPACT_ATOMS: atom_id res chain seq x y z
N MET A 1 -22.81 -66.41 -2.38
CA MET A 1 -23.03 -64.94 -2.51
C MET A 1 -22.41 -64.23 -1.31
N LYS A 2 -21.29 -63.51 -1.47
CA LYS A 2 -20.70 -62.67 -0.41
C LYS A 2 -20.31 -61.32 -1.03
N LYS A 3 -20.86 -60.25 -0.45
CA LYS A 3 -20.70 -58.83 -0.82
C LYS A 3 -19.22 -58.46 -0.92
N VAL A 4 -18.74 -58.24 -2.13
CA VAL A 4 -17.57 -57.41 -2.40
C VAL A 4 -18.03 -56.35 -3.40
N SER A 5 -17.53 -55.13 -3.25
CA SER A 5 -17.86 -53.96 -4.08
C SER A 5 -18.98 -53.06 -3.54
N ASN A 6 -18.74 -52.40 -2.41
CA ASN A 6 -19.37 -51.10 -2.15
C ASN A 6 -18.38 -50.02 -1.65
N SER A 7 -17.15 -50.42 -1.28
CA SER A 7 -16.14 -49.48 -0.74
C SER A 7 -15.38 -48.69 -1.81
N ARG A 8 -15.30 -49.17 -3.06
CA ARG A 8 -14.55 -48.50 -4.14
C ARG A 8 -15.25 -47.23 -4.63
N HIS A 9 -16.58 -47.23 -4.74
CA HIS A 9 -17.33 -46.07 -5.23
C HIS A 9 -17.37 -44.88 -4.26
N SER A 10 -17.27 -45.12 -2.95
CA SER A 10 -17.23 -44.04 -1.96
C SER A 10 -15.87 -43.31 -2.00
N ALA A 11 -14.76 -44.04 -1.91
CA ALA A 11 -13.40 -43.48 -1.99
C ALA A 11 -13.15 -42.68 -3.29
N GLN A 12 -13.74 -43.14 -4.40
CA GLN A 12 -13.62 -42.51 -5.71
C GLN A 12 -14.38 -41.18 -5.84
N ARG A 13 -15.37 -40.92 -4.97
CA ARG A 13 -16.07 -39.62 -4.86
C ARG A 13 -15.47 -38.68 -3.82
N VAL A 14 -14.77 -39.20 -2.80
CA VAL A 14 -14.09 -38.35 -1.80
C VAL A 14 -12.81 -37.75 -2.37
N LEU A 15 -12.11 -38.49 -3.23
CA LEU A 15 -10.89 -38.04 -3.90
C LEU A 15 -11.05 -36.72 -4.69
N PRO A 16 -12.07 -36.56 -5.57
CA PRO A 16 -12.26 -35.30 -6.29
C PRO A 16 -12.65 -34.15 -5.34
N LEU A 17 -13.40 -34.42 -4.26
CA LEU A 17 -13.74 -33.40 -3.26
C LEU A 17 -12.51 -32.91 -2.50
N LEU A 18 -11.59 -33.81 -2.14
CA LEU A 18 -10.31 -33.44 -1.52
C LEU A 18 -9.41 -32.65 -2.47
N VAL A 19 -9.37 -33.03 -3.75
CA VAL A 19 -8.61 -32.29 -4.78
C VAL A 19 -9.18 -30.89 -4.99
N ILE A 20 -10.50 -30.75 -5.06
CA ILE A 20 -11.16 -29.44 -5.16
C ILE A 20 -10.88 -28.60 -3.91
N GLY A 21 -11.01 -29.20 -2.71
CA GLY A 21 -10.70 -28.51 -1.46
C GLY A 21 -9.25 -28.02 -1.38
N ALA A 22 -8.30 -28.86 -1.80
CA ALA A 22 -6.88 -28.50 -1.86
C ALA A 22 -6.61 -27.37 -2.87
N CYS A 23 -7.25 -27.39 -4.04
CA CYS A 23 -7.14 -26.32 -5.04
C CYS A 23 -7.76 -24.99 -4.55
N VAL A 24 -8.89 -25.05 -3.85
CA VAL A 24 -9.49 -23.83 -3.28
C VAL A 24 -8.60 -23.25 -2.18
N LEU A 25 -8.07 -24.10 -1.30
CA LEU A 25 -7.14 -23.68 -0.24
C LEU A 25 -5.85 -23.08 -0.81
N SER A 26 -5.27 -23.68 -1.86
CA SER A 26 -4.07 -23.14 -2.49
C SER A 26 -4.34 -21.81 -3.19
N CYS A 27 -5.49 -21.65 -3.87
CA CYS A 27 -5.92 -20.39 -4.46
C CYS A 27 -6.12 -19.30 -3.39
N MET A 28 -6.72 -19.64 -2.25
CA MET A 28 -6.89 -18.69 -1.13
C MET A 28 -5.56 -18.30 -0.51
N ALA A 29 -4.64 -19.25 -0.34
CA ALA A 29 -3.29 -18.97 0.16
C ALA A 29 -2.52 -18.04 -0.79
N LEU A 30 -2.61 -18.27 -2.11
CA LEU A 30 -2.01 -17.39 -3.12
C LEU A 30 -2.65 -16.00 -3.14
N ALA A 31 -3.98 -15.90 -2.98
CA ALA A 31 -4.66 -14.62 -2.89
C ALA A 31 -4.22 -13.83 -1.65
N LEU A 32 -4.04 -14.51 -0.52
CA LEU A 32 -3.56 -13.91 0.74
C LEU A 32 -2.11 -13.45 0.64
N THR A 33 -1.23 -14.21 -0.02
CA THR A 33 0.16 -13.78 -0.19
C THR A 33 0.25 -12.56 -1.10
N VAL A 34 -0.53 -12.51 -2.19
CA VAL A 34 -0.56 -11.36 -3.10
C VAL A 34 -1.10 -10.10 -2.41
N THR A 35 -2.09 -10.22 -1.53
CA THR A 35 -2.60 -9.05 -0.77
C THR A 35 -1.60 -8.57 0.28
N PHE A 36 -0.88 -9.48 0.95
CA PHE A 36 0.18 -9.12 1.88
C PHE A 36 1.43 -8.53 1.20
N LEU A 37 1.76 -9.03 0.01
CA LEU A 37 2.89 -8.56 -0.79
C LEU A 37 2.53 -7.38 -1.70
N ARG A 38 1.29 -6.89 -1.66
CA ARG A 38 0.86 -5.78 -2.52
C ARG A 38 1.70 -4.55 -2.14
N PRO A 39 2.54 -4.03 -3.05
CA PRO A 39 3.33 -2.84 -2.77
C PRO A 39 2.35 -1.71 -2.46
N ARG A 40 2.49 -1.10 -1.27
CA ARG A 40 1.57 -0.06 -0.82
C ARG A 40 1.78 1.18 -1.69
N SER A 41 0.75 1.57 -2.42
CA SER A 41 0.79 2.72 -3.32
C SER A 41 0.50 4.01 -2.58
N PHE A 42 1.41 4.96 -2.67
CA PHE A 42 1.27 6.30 -2.12
C PHE A 42 0.82 7.24 -3.24
N THR A 43 -0.37 7.80 -3.11
CA THR A 43 -0.90 8.77 -4.07
C THR A 43 -0.52 10.20 -3.70
N THR A 44 -0.14 10.44 -2.43
CA THR A 44 0.21 11.76 -1.90
C THR A 44 1.47 11.72 -1.02
N PHE A 45 2.17 12.86 -0.91
CA PHE A 45 3.30 13.01 0.02
C PHE A 45 2.88 12.81 1.48
N SER A 46 1.66 13.23 1.85
CA SER A 46 1.11 13.00 3.19
C SER A 46 1.00 11.50 3.53
N ASP A 47 0.61 10.66 2.57
CA ASP A 47 0.53 9.21 2.80
C ASP A 47 1.91 8.58 2.95
N ALA A 48 2.88 9.02 2.13
CA ALA A 48 4.26 8.56 2.19
C ALA A 48 4.92 8.95 3.54
N ILE A 49 4.73 10.20 4.00
CA ILE A 49 5.22 10.66 5.30
C ILE A 49 4.53 9.90 6.42
N GLY A 50 3.20 9.76 6.37
CA GLY A 50 2.43 9.00 7.35
C GLY A 50 2.93 7.56 7.50
N TYR A 51 3.27 6.92 6.39
CA TYR A 51 3.88 5.59 6.41
C TYR A 51 5.23 5.55 7.13
N VAL A 52 6.12 6.51 6.87
CA VAL A 52 7.41 6.57 7.56
C VAL A 52 7.22 6.84 9.06
N LEU A 53 6.29 7.71 9.44
CA LEU A 53 5.93 7.96 10.85
C LEU A 53 5.43 6.66 11.51
N GLN A 54 4.57 5.92 10.82
CA GLN A 54 4.05 4.64 11.31
C GLN A 54 5.16 3.59 11.47
N GLN A 55 6.09 3.49 10.51
CA GLN A 55 7.23 2.57 10.61
C GLN A 55 8.13 2.88 11.81
N ARG A 56 8.25 4.16 12.18
CA ARG A 56 9.03 4.62 13.33
C ARG A 56 8.25 4.59 14.64
N GLY A 57 7.00 4.13 14.63
CA GLY A 57 6.14 4.09 15.83
C GLY A 57 5.72 5.47 16.34
N ILE A 58 5.76 6.50 15.49
CA ILE A 58 5.35 7.86 15.85
C ILE A 58 3.85 7.98 15.57
N PRO A 59 3.01 8.17 16.61
CA PRO A 59 1.58 8.29 16.40
C PRO A 59 1.26 9.66 15.79
N TYR A 60 0.35 9.70 14.82
CA TYR A 60 -0.10 10.93 14.18
C TYR A 60 -1.59 10.81 13.81
N GLU A 61 -2.30 11.93 13.82
CA GLU A 61 -3.71 12.03 13.40
C GLU A 61 -3.80 12.52 11.95
N ARG A 62 -3.01 13.53 11.59
CA ARG A 62 -3.03 14.15 10.27
C ARG A 62 -1.65 14.68 9.89
N VAL A 63 -1.32 14.56 8.61
CA VAL A 63 -0.18 15.23 7.98
C VAL A 63 -0.72 16.23 6.97
N PHE A 64 -0.41 17.51 7.17
CA PHE A 64 -0.74 18.59 6.26
C PHE A 64 0.54 19.14 5.64
N LEU A 65 0.47 19.44 4.35
CA LEU A 65 1.55 20.06 3.60
C LEU A 65 1.10 21.44 3.17
N ASP A 66 1.75 22.45 3.71
CA ASP A 66 1.59 23.81 3.22
C ASP A 66 2.59 24.04 2.08
N ARG A 67 2.08 24.40 0.91
CA ARG A 67 2.89 24.48 -0.31
C ARG A 67 3.66 25.79 -0.31
N THR A 68 4.94 25.73 0.03
CA THR A 68 5.87 26.83 -0.17
C THR A 68 6.39 26.77 -1.62
N TRP A 69 5.96 27.74 -2.43
CA TRP A 69 6.41 28.01 -3.81
C TRP A 69 7.95 27.92 -3.94
N PRO A 70 8.55 27.49 -5.08
CA PRO A 70 9.95 27.09 -5.19
C PRO A 70 10.93 28.04 -4.50
N ASP A 71 11.76 27.47 -3.62
CA ASP A 71 12.77 28.20 -2.82
C ASP A 71 13.88 28.83 -3.70
N THR A 72 14.00 28.41 -4.97
CA THR A 72 14.99 28.92 -5.91
C THR A 72 14.41 29.03 -7.32
N VAL A 73 14.56 30.20 -7.95
CA VAL A 73 14.09 30.47 -9.33
C VAL A 73 14.95 29.75 -10.38
N ASN A 74 16.16 29.32 -10.01
CA ASN A 74 17.14 28.69 -10.92
C ASN A 74 17.33 27.18 -10.73
N ASP A 75 16.80 26.59 -9.64
CA ASP A 75 16.87 25.16 -9.36
C ASP A 75 15.46 24.61 -9.23
N ILE A 76 15.17 23.50 -9.90
CA ILE A 76 13.85 22.86 -9.93
C ILE A 76 13.63 22.07 -8.62
N SER A 77 13.79 22.73 -7.48
CA SER A 77 13.57 22.16 -6.16
C SER A 77 12.17 22.50 -5.67
N TYR A 78 11.45 21.48 -5.19
CA TYR A 78 10.16 21.64 -4.54
C TYR A 78 10.34 21.59 -3.03
N GLY A 79 9.95 22.66 -2.34
CA GLY A 79 9.89 22.75 -0.88
C GLY A 79 8.44 22.77 -0.40
N ALA A 80 8.16 22.20 0.76
CA ALA A 80 6.88 22.37 1.43
C ALA A 80 7.05 22.33 2.94
N ASP A 81 6.32 23.18 3.65
CA ASP A 81 6.27 23.12 5.11
C ASP A 81 5.31 22.01 5.54
N LEU A 82 5.73 21.24 6.54
CA LEU A 82 4.98 20.11 7.06
C LEU A 82 4.38 20.47 8.41
N LEU A 83 3.10 20.18 8.57
CA LEU A 83 2.40 20.22 9.84
C LEU A 83 1.86 18.83 10.16
N ILE A 84 2.31 18.25 11.26
CA ILE A 84 1.91 16.93 11.72
C ILE A 84 1.15 17.10 13.02
N THR A 85 -0.15 16.80 13.00
CA THR A 85 -0.97 16.80 14.20
C THR A 85 -0.83 15.46 14.90
N LEU A 86 -0.36 15.49 16.14
CA LEU A 86 -0.19 14.36 17.06
C LEU A 86 -1.48 14.09 17.84
N PRO A 87 -1.61 12.89 18.44
CA PRO A 87 -2.70 12.59 19.36
C PRO A 87 -2.83 13.63 20.47
N GLY A 88 -4.04 14.15 20.65
CA GLY A 88 -4.31 15.18 21.65
C GLY A 88 -4.07 16.61 21.17
N GLY A 89 -4.00 16.82 19.85
CA GLY A 89 -4.02 18.15 19.23
C GLY A 89 -2.72 18.94 19.34
N LYS A 90 -1.61 18.27 19.68
CA LYS A 90 -0.28 18.90 19.61
C LYS A 90 0.21 18.86 18.16
N ASP A 91 0.84 19.93 17.70
CA ASP A 91 1.39 19.97 16.35
C ASP A 91 2.92 19.89 16.37
N ALA A 92 3.48 19.15 15.41
CA ALA A 92 4.90 19.11 15.10
C ALA A 92 5.12 19.67 13.69
N THR A 93 6.07 20.60 13.57
CA THR A 93 6.43 21.20 12.29
C THR A 93 7.67 20.54 11.70
N GLY A 94 7.71 20.49 10.37
CA GLY A 94 8.82 19.95 9.61
C GLY A 94 8.93 20.60 8.24
N ARG A 95 9.83 20.07 7.42
CA ARG A 95 10.02 20.51 6.04
C ARG A 95 10.20 19.31 5.13
N LEU A 96 9.58 19.37 3.96
CA LEU A 96 9.78 18.47 2.83
C LEU A 96 10.61 19.21 1.79
N ASP A 97 11.67 18.58 1.31
CA ASP A 97 12.52 19.10 0.25
C ASP A 97 12.69 18.02 -0.82
N CYS A 98 12.46 18.36 -2.09
CA CYS A 98 12.70 17.50 -3.24
C CYS A 98 13.73 18.12 -4.18
N ARG A 99 14.71 17.32 -4.63
CA ARG A 99 15.71 17.78 -5.62
C ARG A 99 15.14 17.93 -7.03
N GLY A 100 14.01 17.28 -7.32
CA GLY A 100 13.21 17.50 -8.54
C GLY A 100 11.73 17.74 -8.19
N TRP A 101 10.84 17.73 -9.18
CA TRP A 101 9.40 17.93 -8.94
C TRP A 101 8.79 16.92 -7.96
N LYS A 102 9.17 15.63 -8.10
CA LYS A 102 8.64 14.50 -7.29
C LYS A 102 9.65 13.39 -7.04
N THR A 103 10.91 13.63 -7.39
CA THR A 103 12.01 12.66 -7.30
C THR A 103 13.00 13.10 -6.24
N ASP A 104 13.65 12.14 -5.59
CA ASP A 104 14.63 12.38 -4.53
C ASP A 104 14.11 13.37 -3.48
N CYS A 105 12.96 13.02 -2.89
CA CYS A 105 12.33 13.80 -1.82
C CYS A 105 12.79 13.31 -0.46
N PHE A 106 13.02 14.24 0.45
CA PHE A 106 13.39 13.97 1.83
C PHE A 106 12.57 14.87 2.76
N PHE A 107 12.30 14.41 3.97
CA PHE A 107 11.68 15.26 4.98
C PHE A 107 12.48 15.30 6.27
N THR A 108 12.32 16.41 6.98
CA THR A 108 12.96 16.69 8.25
C THR A 108 11.90 17.11 9.24
N VAL A 109 11.83 16.43 10.39
CA VAL A 109 10.95 16.78 11.51
C VAL A 109 11.79 16.75 12.78
N ARG A 110 12.23 17.93 13.22
CA ARG A 110 13.16 18.06 14.34
C ARG A 110 12.57 17.53 15.64
N ALA A 111 11.26 17.71 15.84
CA ALA A 111 10.55 17.21 17.02
C ALA A 111 10.66 15.68 17.21
N PHE A 112 10.90 14.94 16.13
CA PHE A 112 11.03 13.48 16.14
C PHE A 112 12.44 12.99 15.83
N ALA A 113 13.45 13.89 15.84
CA ALA A 113 14.82 13.59 15.43
C ALA A 113 14.91 12.95 14.02
N ILE A 114 13.98 13.29 13.13
CA ILE A 114 14.00 12.86 11.73
C ILE A 114 14.76 13.92 10.93
N TYR A 115 15.86 13.52 10.30
CA TYR A 115 16.70 14.42 9.51
C TYR A 115 16.95 13.85 8.11
N ARG A 116 16.53 14.59 7.08
CA ARG A 116 16.67 14.21 5.66
C ARG A 116 16.29 12.75 5.39
N GLU A 117 15.19 12.32 5.98
CA GLU A 117 14.69 10.96 5.78
C GLU A 117 14.14 10.83 4.36
N PRO A 118 14.58 9.85 3.57
CA PRO A 118 14.10 9.68 2.21
C PRO A 118 12.62 9.29 2.22
N LEU A 119 11.82 9.93 1.36
CA LEU A 119 10.45 9.49 1.12
C LEU A 119 10.43 8.37 0.08
N PRO A 120 9.54 7.38 0.23
CA PRO A 120 9.24 6.46 -0.85
C PRO A 120 8.73 7.25 -2.07
N GLU A 121 9.21 6.88 -3.26
CA GLU A 121 8.90 7.60 -4.48
C GLU A 121 7.41 7.50 -4.82
N LEU A 122 6.77 8.65 -5.07
CA LEU A 122 5.35 8.69 -5.46
C LEU A 122 5.10 8.11 -6.87
N SER A 123 6.12 8.10 -7.73
CA SER A 123 5.97 7.93 -9.19
C SER A 123 6.36 6.57 -9.77
N GLN A 124 6.80 5.58 -8.99
CA GLN A 124 7.35 4.36 -9.59
C GLN A 124 6.78 3.02 -9.10
N GLN A 125 5.55 3.00 -8.62
CA GLN A 125 4.79 1.74 -8.65
C GLN A 125 4.08 1.64 -9.99
N ARG A 126 4.82 1.13 -10.98
CA ARG A 126 4.28 0.68 -12.27
C ARG A 126 3.18 -0.33 -11.96
N ARG A 127 1.93 0.13 -11.89
CA ARG A 127 0.78 -0.76 -11.74
C ARG A 127 0.87 -1.74 -12.90
N LEU A 128 0.93 -3.02 -12.59
CA LEU A 128 1.00 -4.04 -13.62
C LEU A 128 -0.27 -3.90 -14.47
N PRO A 129 -0.18 -3.91 -15.81
CA PRO A 129 -1.31 -3.62 -16.69
C PRO A 129 -2.56 -4.49 -16.42
N TRP A 130 -2.35 -5.70 -15.89
CA TRP A 130 -3.42 -6.62 -15.54
C TRP A 130 -4.21 -6.21 -14.27
N VAL A 131 -3.61 -5.44 -13.36
CA VAL A 131 -4.29 -4.91 -12.16
C VAL A 131 -5.28 -3.83 -12.54
N GLU A 132 -4.90 -2.93 -13.46
CA GLU A 132 -5.81 -1.91 -14.00
C GLU A 132 -6.97 -2.54 -14.79
N TRP A 133 -6.70 -3.61 -15.52
CA TRP A 133 -7.72 -4.37 -16.23
C TRP A 133 -8.74 -4.98 -15.25
N LEU A 134 -8.30 -5.64 -14.17
CA LEU A 134 -9.20 -6.23 -13.16
C LEU A 134 -10.08 -5.19 -12.46
N GLU A 135 -9.51 -4.05 -12.06
CA GLU A 135 -10.28 -3.00 -11.38
C GLU A 135 -11.40 -2.44 -12.28
N ARG A 136 -11.14 -2.26 -13.58
CA ARG A 136 -12.16 -1.86 -14.56
C ARG A 136 -13.26 -2.92 -14.73
N THR A 137 -12.88 -4.18 -14.77
CA THR A 137 -13.85 -5.28 -14.92
C THR A 137 -14.75 -5.38 -13.70
N VAL A 138 -14.18 -5.34 -12.49
CA VAL A 138 -14.94 -5.42 -11.23
C VAL A 138 -15.85 -4.20 -11.01
N ALA A 139 -15.38 -2.99 -11.35
CA ALA A 139 -16.20 -1.79 -11.29
C ALA A 139 -17.45 -1.92 -12.19
N THR A 140 -17.30 -2.48 -13.38
CA THR A 140 -18.41 -2.74 -14.31
C THR A 140 -19.42 -3.75 -13.74
N PHE A 141 -18.98 -4.75 -12.97
CA PHE A 141 -19.88 -5.70 -12.29
C PHE A 141 -20.62 -5.10 -11.09
N SER A 142 -20.06 -4.08 -10.43
CA SER A 142 -20.70 -3.42 -9.28
C SER A 142 -21.81 -2.42 -9.66
N VAL A 143 -21.86 -1.97 -10.91
CA VAL A 143 -22.89 -1.05 -11.44
C VAL A 143 -24.11 -1.82 -12.00
N ALA A 144 -24.05 -3.16 -12.07
CA ALA A 144 -25.13 -4.00 -12.59
C ALA A 144 -26.06 -4.60 -11.51
N ARG A 145 -26.20 -3.95 -10.34
CA ARG A 145 -27.18 -4.35 -9.32
C ARG A 145 -28.10 -3.20 -8.95
#